data_AF-A0A6C1N5P8-F1
#
_entry.id   AF-A0A6C1N5P8-F1
#
_cell.length_a   1.000
_cell.length_b   1.000
_cell.length_c   1.000
_cell.angle_alpha   90.00
_cell.angle_beta   90.00
_cell.angle_gamma   90.00
#
_symmetry.space_group_name_H-M   'P 1'
#
loop_
_entity.id
_entity.type
_entity.pdbx_description
1 polymer ?
#
loop_
_entity_poly.entity_id
_entity_poly.type
_entity_poly.pdbx_seq_one_letter_code
_entity_poly.pdbx_strand_id
1 'polypeptide(L)'
;MVFNGARKMAADIGKGQKRTMASCGVISPGLRGYWICLWLLLPMAVLAEENGDEKPPQQATEGPRITLAPGIADQSLGERFPEQAILLESGGAPFTALQLRETTPRRQGAALIVADAGESPAAGLAGSLRRYLPAAGWRTLAMALPIDRVEPLPARVFPLADPPGGGNDPDSAPEDRGLAMEVMTREPLDKDTLADYQGQSLERVAAGVAHLRQAGYQNMVLIGIGAGADTVTRFVQQDTQQLPDGGVGLVWLYPQFQAPLNRDLDAVFGREWAIPVLDLVDSRRHREAAAARRAEAGRGRFERYQQQVVPLNNLTSEASQKRVAYRIQAWLEKHMLGMEL
;
A
#
# COMPACT_ATOMS: atom_id res chain seq x y z
N MET A 1 -1.58 -56.48 21.79
CA MET A 1 -0.61 -56.67 22.90
C MET A 1 0.15 -55.35 23.03
N VAL A 2 -0.26 -54.37 23.84
CA VAL A 2 -0.33 -54.28 25.32
C VAL A 2 1.02 -54.57 26.00
N PHE A 3 1.65 -53.51 26.52
CA PHE A 3 2.27 -53.31 27.86
C PHE A 3 3.05 -51.96 27.77
N ASN A 4 2.67 -50.82 28.35
CA ASN A 4 2.24 -50.41 29.70
C ASN A 4 3.41 -50.20 30.71
N GLY A 5 3.41 -49.05 31.40
CA GLY A 5 4.19 -48.74 32.62
C GLY A 5 5.20 -47.60 32.46
N ALA A 6 4.90 -46.32 32.68
CA ALA A 6 4.57 -45.60 33.93
C ALA A 6 5.69 -45.56 34.98
N ARG A 7 6.20 -44.36 35.32
CA ARG A 7 6.38 -43.90 36.71
C ARG A 7 6.61 -42.39 36.85
N LYS A 8 5.81 -41.81 37.75
CA LYS A 8 5.84 -40.47 38.36
C LYS A 8 6.95 -40.34 39.42
N MET A 9 7.39 -39.10 39.69
CA MET A 9 7.53 -38.42 41.02
C MET A 9 8.15 -37.03 40.76
N ALA A 10 7.48 -35.88 40.94
CA ALA A 10 7.10 -35.19 42.20
C ALA A 10 8.34 -34.85 43.06
N ALA A 11 8.77 -33.58 43.13
CA ALA A 11 8.47 -32.57 44.17
C ALA A 11 9.84 -32.10 44.75
N ASP A 12 10.13 -30.92 45.30
CA ASP A 12 9.48 -29.63 45.52
C ASP A 12 10.54 -28.75 46.26
N ILE A 13 10.26 -27.44 46.38
CA ILE A 13 10.76 -26.46 47.39
C ILE A 13 12.17 -25.84 47.26
N GLY A 14 12.15 -24.53 47.05
CA GLY A 14 13.23 -23.61 47.44
C GLY A 14 12.74 -22.15 47.52
N LYS A 15 12.24 -21.74 48.69
CA LYS A 15 11.89 -20.35 49.04
C LYS A 15 13.13 -19.57 49.51
N GLY A 16 13.16 -18.27 49.25
CA GLY A 16 14.00 -17.26 49.93
C GLY A 16 14.61 -16.28 48.93
N GLN A 17 14.73 -14.96 49.16
CA GLN A 17 14.47 -14.11 50.31
C GLN A 17 14.58 -12.65 49.79
N LYS A 18 13.92 -11.74 50.48
CA LYS A 18 13.78 -10.30 50.19
C LYS A 18 15.11 -9.54 50.12
N ARG A 19 15.17 -8.45 49.34
CA ARG A 19 15.90 -7.22 49.72
C ARG A 19 15.28 -5.96 49.10
N THR A 20 15.03 -5.00 49.98
CA THR A 20 14.50 -3.64 49.79
C THR A 20 15.64 -2.60 49.81
N MET A 21 15.25 -1.35 49.52
CA MET A 21 15.97 -0.05 49.55
C MET A 21 16.48 0.42 48.18
N ALA A 22 16.00 1.51 47.57
CA ALA A 22 15.71 2.89 47.99
C ALA A 22 16.90 3.86 47.85
N SER A 23 16.64 4.95 47.09
CA SER A 23 17.02 6.34 47.35
C SER A 23 18.14 7.01 46.53
N CYS A 24 17.79 8.23 46.07
CA CYS A 24 18.58 9.41 45.68
C CYS A 24 19.58 9.28 44.53
N GLY A 25 19.60 10.13 43.49
CA GLY A 25 19.17 11.53 43.39
C GLY A 25 20.39 12.36 42.98
N VAL A 26 20.23 13.26 41.99
CA VAL A 26 20.89 14.57 41.81
C VAL A 26 20.65 15.01 40.37
N ILE A 27 19.90 16.10 40.23
CA ILE A 27 19.71 16.89 39.00
C ILE A 27 20.38 18.23 39.29
N SER A 28 21.31 18.65 38.43
CA SER A 28 21.87 20.01 38.43
C SER A 28 21.43 20.73 37.13
N PRO A 29 20.94 21.98 37.21
CA PRO A 29 20.72 22.85 36.06
C PRO A 29 21.87 23.86 35.89
N GLY A 30 22.29 24.12 34.65
CA GLY A 30 23.36 25.08 34.32
C GLY A 30 22.96 26.03 33.18
N LEU A 31 22.76 27.31 33.55
CA LEU A 31 22.93 28.60 32.85
C LEU A 31 22.82 28.64 31.30
N ARG A 32 21.83 29.32 30.70
CA ARG A 32 21.73 30.79 30.44
C ARG A 32 22.95 31.41 29.74
N GLY A 33 22.77 31.82 28.48
CA GLY A 33 23.67 32.73 27.77
C GLY A 33 22.97 33.52 26.65
N TYR A 34 22.94 34.85 26.83
CA TYR A 34 22.95 35.97 25.85
C TYR A 34 21.87 36.00 24.74
N TRP A 35 20.86 36.89 24.72
CA TRP A 35 20.85 38.37 24.71
C TRP A 35 21.78 39.00 23.67
N ILE A 36 21.28 39.15 22.44
CA ILE A 36 21.75 40.10 21.44
C ILE A 36 20.54 40.98 21.07
N CYS A 37 20.56 42.22 21.56
CA CYS A 37 19.84 43.33 20.94
C CYS A 37 20.76 43.95 19.89
N LEU A 38 20.16 44.54 18.84
CA LEU A 38 20.23 45.98 18.52
C LEU A 38 20.36 46.26 17.00
N TRP A 39 19.66 47.33 16.57
CA TRP A 39 19.66 48.04 15.28
C TRP A 39 18.76 47.43 14.19
N LEU A 40 17.49 47.83 13.99
CA LEU A 40 16.92 49.15 13.65
C LEU A 40 17.63 49.82 12.46
N LEU A 41 16.93 49.86 11.31
CA LEU A 41 16.68 51.07 10.51
C LEU A 41 15.76 50.75 9.31
N LEU A 42 14.51 51.21 9.43
CA LEU A 42 13.58 51.45 8.32
C LEU A 42 13.86 52.88 7.79
N PRO A 43 13.69 53.13 6.48
CA PRO A 43 13.18 54.42 6.03
C PRO A 43 11.82 54.27 5.34
N MET A 44 10.90 55.12 5.79
CA MET A 44 9.60 55.41 5.19
C MET A 44 9.75 56.42 4.05
N ALA A 45 8.75 56.38 3.17
CA ALA A 45 8.28 57.43 2.26
C ALA A 45 8.98 57.60 0.90
N VAL A 46 8.32 57.06 -0.13
CA VAL A 46 8.03 57.81 -1.35
C VAL A 46 6.55 57.59 -1.68
N LEU A 47 5.80 58.70 -1.71
CA LEU A 47 4.50 58.84 -2.36
C LEU A 47 4.74 58.83 -3.87
N ALA A 48 4.10 57.92 -4.60
CA ALA A 48 4.05 57.94 -6.06
C ALA A 48 2.58 57.89 -6.49
N GLU A 49 2.27 58.78 -7.42
CA GLU A 49 0.96 59.20 -7.91
C GLU A 49 0.04 58.05 -8.36
N GLU A 50 -1.25 58.18 -8.01
CA GLU A 50 -2.34 57.52 -8.73
C GLU A 50 -2.40 58.07 -10.16
N ASN A 51 -1.98 57.27 -11.12
CA ASN A 51 -2.44 57.39 -12.50
C ASN A 51 -3.11 56.07 -12.87
N GLY A 52 -4.42 56.17 -13.13
CA GLY A 52 -5.24 55.08 -13.62
C GLY A 52 -4.81 54.69 -15.03
N ASP A 53 -4.42 53.43 -15.17
CA ASP A 53 -4.48 52.69 -16.42
C ASP A 53 -4.99 51.29 -16.09
N GLU A 54 -6.28 51.07 -16.35
CA GLU A 54 -6.95 49.79 -16.20
C GLU A 54 -6.43 48.84 -17.28
N LYS A 55 -5.45 48.01 -16.91
CA LYS A 55 -4.87 47.01 -17.79
C LYS A 55 -5.93 45.94 -18.11
N PRO A 56 -6.12 45.55 -19.39
CA PRO A 56 -7.13 44.57 -19.77
C PRO A 56 -6.87 43.23 -19.05
N PRO A 57 -7.92 42.42 -18.80
CA PRO A 57 -7.82 41.25 -17.95
C PRO A 57 -6.75 40.32 -18.49
N GLN A 58 -5.68 40.15 -17.71
CA GLN A 58 -4.69 39.13 -17.96
C GLN A 58 -5.42 37.79 -18.04
N GLN A 59 -5.44 37.22 -19.25
CA GLN A 59 -5.76 35.83 -19.48
C GLN A 59 -5.06 35.03 -18.39
N ALA A 60 -5.86 34.30 -17.61
CA ALA A 60 -5.35 33.33 -16.66
C ALA A 60 -4.35 32.46 -17.41
N THR A 61 -3.06 32.67 -17.14
CA THR A 61 -2.02 31.76 -17.58
C THR A 61 -2.45 30.42 -17.04
N GLU A 62 -2.86 29.52 -17.93
CA GLU A 62 -3.02 28.11 -17.59
C GLU A 62 -1.68 27.68 -16.99
N GLY A 63 -1.63 27.62 -15.66
CA GLY A 63 -0.53 26.96 -14.97
C GLY A 63 -0.38 25.58 -15.60
N PRO A 64 0.86 25.06 -15.72
CA PRO A 64 1.10 23.84 -16.46
C PRO A 64 0.12 22.78 -15.95
N ARG A 65 -0.79 22.35 -16.83
CA ARG A 65 -1.66 21.21 -16.55
C ARG A 65 -0.70 20.06 -16.31
N ILE A 66 -0.55 19.66 -15.04
CA ILE A 66 0.27 18.50 -14.69
C ILE A 66 -0.50 17.28 -15.16
N THR A 67 -0.30 16.90 -16.42
CA THR A 67 -0.68 15.59 -16.92
C THR A 67 0.33 14.62 -16.33
N LEU A 68 -0.09 13.78 -15.37
CA LEU A 68 0.75 12.70 -14.84
C LEU A 68 0.93 11.66 -15.95
N ALA A 69 1.97 11.84 -16.77
CA ALA A 69 2.38 10.81 -17.72
C ALA A 69 2.91 9.57 -16.96
N PRO A 70 2.73 8.36 -17.50
CA PRO A 70 3.41 7.16 -17.02
C PRO A 70 4.93 7.44 -16.90
N GLY A 71 5.52 7.13 -15.75
CA GLY A 71 6.95 7.36 -15.48
C GLY A 71 7.28 8.61 -14.66
N ILE A 72 6.41 9.63 -14.58
CA ILE A 72 6.66 10.80 -13.70
C ILE A 72 6.63 10.39 -12.23
N ALA A 73 5.70 9.51 -11.86
CA ALA A 73 5.63 8.96 -10.51
C ALA A 73 6.92 8.20 -10.15
N ASP A 74 7.43 7.37 -11.08
CA ASP A 74 8.66 6.60 -10.90
C ASP A 74 9.90 7.51 -10.79
N GLN A 75 10.02 8.52 -11.66
CA GLN A 75 11.11 9.48 -11.60
C GLN A 75 11.11 10.26 -10.27
N SER A 76 9.93 10.74 -9.84
CA SER A 76 9.81 11.48 -8.58
C SER A 76 10.17 10.63 -7.34
N LEU A 77 9.94 9.31 -7.41
CA LEU A 77 10.35 8.38 -6.35
C LEU A 77 11.87 8.26 -6.29
N GLY A 78 12.54 8.16 -7.45
CA GLY A 78 13.99 8.15 -7.57
C GLY A 78 14.64 9.41 -6.99
N GLU A 79 14.12 10.57 -7.36
CA GLU A 79 14.63 11.87 -6.89
C GLU A 79 14.43 12.07 -5.37
N ARG A 80 13.29 11.61 -4.84
CA ARG A 80 12.97 11.78 -3.41
C ARG A 80 13.67 10.76 -2.51
N PHE A 81 13.98 9.57 -3.02
CA PHE A 81 14.58 8.48 -2.25
C PHE A 81 15.79 7.85 -2.96
N PRO A 82 16.83 8.63 -3.30
CA PRO A 82 17.92 8.18 -4.17
C PRO A 82 18.66 6.93 -3.66
N GLU A 83 18.84 6.80 -2.34
CA GLU A 83 19.52 5.66 -1.71
C GLU A 83 18.65 4.39 -1.60
N GLN A 84 17.36 4.52 -1.85
CA GLN A 84 16.37 3.44 -1.64
C GLN A 84 15.71 3.03 -2.96
N ALA A 85 15.68 3.93 -3.94
CA ALA A 85 15.09 3.68 -5.23
C ALA A 85 15.92 2.70 -6.03
N ILE A 86 15.24 1.74 -6.64
CA ILE A 86 15.80 0.86 -7.66
C ILE A 86 14.87 0.84 -8.86
N LEU A 87 15.47 0.81 -10.04
CA LEU A 87 14.75 0.60 -11.28
C LEU A 87 14.66 -0.91 -11.55
N LEU A 88 13.44 -1.40 -11.72
CA LEU A 88 13.15 -2.79 -12.08
C LEU A 88 12.48 -2.84 -13.45
N GLU A 89 12.75 -3.90 -14.20
CA GLU A 89 12.17 -4.11 -15.54
C GLU A 89 10.99 -5.09 -15.47
N SER A 90 9.87 -4.74 -16.09
CA SER A 90 8.64 -5.54 -16.14
C SER A 90 8.02 -5.42 -17.54
N GLY A 91 7.95 -6.51 -18.30
CA GLY A 91 7.19 -6.56 -19.57
C GLY A 91 7.47 -5.44 -20.59
N GLY A 92 8.66 -4.84 -20.56
CA GLY A 92 9.06 -3.76 -21.46
C GLY A 92 8.90 -2.33 -20.91
N ALA A 93 8.41 -2.13 -19.68
CA ALA A 93 8.40 -0.84 -19.02
C ALA A 93 9.15 -0.87 -17.67
N PRO A 94 10.20 -0.06 -17.49
CA PRO A 94 10.86 0.04 -16.20
C PRO A 94 9.96 0.76 -15.18
N PHE A 95 10.03 0.37 -13.92
CA PHE A 95 9.32 1.02 -12.81
C PHE A 95 10.23 1.15 -11.60
N THR A 96 9.94 2.13 -10.74
CA THR A 96 10.76 2.39 -9.55
C THR A 96 10.15 1.73 -8.33
N ALA A 97 10.92 0.85 -7.69
CA ALA A 97 10.59 0.29 -6.39
C ALA A 97 11.50 0.89 -5.31
N LEU A 98 11.05 0.85 -4.06
CA LEU A 98 11.82 1.33 -2.92
C LEU A 98 12.26 0.16 -2.04
N GLN A 99 13.56 0.01 -1.84
CA GLN A 99 14.13 -1.04 -1.00
C GLN A 99 14.79 -0.49 0.26
N LEU A 100 14.74 -1.29 1.33
CA LEU A 100 15.57 -1.11 2.53
C LEU A 100 16.14 -2.46 2.96
N ARG A 101 17.43 -2.46 3.30
CA ARG A 101 18.09 -3.62 3.91
C ARG A 101 17.70 -3.76 5.38
N GLU A 102 17.80 -4.97 5.89
CA GLU A 102 17.70 -5.26 7.32
C GLU A 102 18.66 -4.41 8.14
N THR A 103 18.22 -4.00 9.32
CA THR A 103 19.08 -3.28 10.28
C THR A 103 19.61 -4.19 11.37
N THR A 104 19.42 -5.51 11.23
CA THR A 104 19.84 -6.52 12.20
C THR A 104 20.87 -7.48 11.58
N PRO A 105 21.80 -8.03 12.38
CA PRO A 105 22.73 -9.06 11.89
C PRO A 105 22.06 -10.37 11.48
N ARG A 106 20.87 -10.66 12.00
CA ARG A 106 20.10 -11.86 11.65
C ARG A 106 19.19 -11.56 10.47
N ARG A 107 19.56 -12.06 9.29
CA ARG A 107 18.70 -12.04 8.10
C ARG A 107 17.61 -13.09 8.28
N GLN A 108 16.35 -12.66 8.29
CA GLN A 108 15.20 -13.55 8.41
C GLN A 108 14.62 -13.92 7.05
N GLY A 109 14.61 -12.97 6.12
CA GLY A 109 14.02 -13.13 4.80
C GLY A 109 13.77 -11.78 4.11
N ALA A 110 12.98 -11.79 3.05
CA ALA A 110 12.56 -10.58 2.34
C ALA A 110 11.05 -10.39 2.33
N ALA A 111 10.61 -9.14 2.37
CA ALA A 111 9.21 -8.74 2.28
C ALA A 111 9.00 -7.93 1.00
N LEU A 112 8.28 -8.50 0.05
CA LEU A 112 7.77 -7.78 -1.11
C LEU A 112 6.43 -7.13 -0.72
N ILE A 113 6.35 -5.81 -0.83
CA ILE A 113 5.18 -5.03 -0.43
C ILE A 113 4.57 -4.40 -1.67
N VAL A 114 3.33 -4.76 -1.99
CA VAL A 114 2.57 -4.18 -3.09
C VAL A 114 1.53 -3.23 -2.52
N ALA A 115 1.69 -1.95 -2.83
CA ALA A 115 0.78 -0.89 -2.40
C ALA A 115 -0.62 -1.04 -3.01
N ASP A 116 -1.59 -0.30 -2.47
CA ASP A 116 -2.93 -0.23 -3.04
C ASP A 116 -2.93 0.51 -4.39
N ALA A 117 -3.99 0.34 -5.17
CA ALA A 117 -4.17 1.04 -6.42
C ALA A 117 -4.09 2.56 -6.22
N GLY A 118 -3.22 3.21 -6.99
CA GLY A 118 -2.96 4.65 -6.90
C GLY A 118 -2.16 5.11 -5.67
N GLU A 119 -1.72 4.20 -4.79
CA GLU A 119 -0.87 4.54 -3.65
C GLU A 119 0.63 4.42 -3.98
N SER A 120 1.41 5.34 -3.42
CA SER A 120 2.88 5.33 -3.52
C SER A 120 3.50 4.29 -2.58
N PRO A 121 4.58 3.59 -2.98
CA PRO A 121 5.33 2.68 -2.09
C PRO A 121 6.03 3.40 -0.93
N ALA A 122 6.11 4.73 -0.97
CA ALA A 122 6.68 5.55 0.11
C ALA A 122 5.66 5.95 1.19
N ALA A 123 4.37 5.83 0.90
CA ALA A 123 3.28 6.41 1.70
C ALA A 123 2.44 5.32 2.39
N GLY A 124 1.55 5.77 3.29
CA GLY A 124 0.56 4.91 3.94
C GLY A 124 1.16 3.68 4.63
N LEU A 125 0.47 2.55 4.51
CA LEU A 125 0.94 1.28 5.06
C LEU A 125 2.16 0.74 4.32
N ALA A 126 2.24 0.87 2.99
CA ALA A 126 3.38 0.36 2.23
C ALA A 126 4.69 0.98 2.74
N GLY A 127 4.73 2.31 2.84
CA GLY A 127 5.87 3.05 3.37
C GLY A 127 6.16 2.75 4.84
N SER A 128 5.12 2.57 5.66
CA SER A 128 5.30 2.18 7.06
C SER A 128 5.96 0.81 7.21
N LEU A 129 5.40 -0.21 6.56
CA LEU A 129 5.91 -1.58 6.63
C LEU A 129 7.35 -1.66 6.12
N ARG A 130 7.64 -0.97 5.03
CA ARG A 130 8.99 -0.82 4.48
C ARG A 130 10.00 -0.30 5.52
N ARG A 131 9.60 0.61 6.40
CA ARG A 131 10.47 1.17 7.44
C ARG A 131 10.53 0.34 8.73
N TYR A 132 9.46 -0.36 9.09
CA TYR A 132 9.38 -1.12 10.35
C TYR A 132 9.95 -2.53 10.25
N LEU A 133 9.70 -3.25 9.15
CA LEU A 133 10.14 -4.64 8.98
C LEU A 133 11.68 -4.85 8.98
N PRO A 134 12.51 -3.91 8.49
CA PRO A 134 13.97 -4.04 8.58
C PRO A 134 14.52 -4.22 10.00
N ALA A 135 13.87 -3.60 10.99
CA ALA A 135 14.24 -3.76 12.41
C ALA A 135 13.94 -5.16 12.95
N ALA A 136 13.07 -5.90 12.28
CA ALA A 136 12.80 -7.32 12.55
C ALA A 136 13.61 -8.23 11.63
N GLY A 137 14.65 -7.76 10.93
CA GLY A 137 15.51 -8.63 10.12
C GLY A 137 14.93 -9.04 8.77
N TRP A 138 13.96 -8.27 8.23
CA TRP A 138 13.40 -8.48 6.90
C TRP A 138 13.88 -7.40 5.93
N ARG A 139 14.53 -7.76 4.82
CA ARG A 139 14.75 -6.83 3.71
C ARG A 139 13.39 -6.48 3.14
N THR A 140 13.18 -5.22 2.80
CA THR A 140 11.91 -4.79 2.21
C THR A 140 12.12 -4.31 0.79
N LEU A 141 11.16 -4.62 -0.07
CA LEU A 141 11.02 -4.06 -1.40
C LEU A 141 9.56 -3.65 -1.56
N ALA A 142 9.29 -2.35 -1.68
CA ALA A 142 7.93 -1.84 -1.88
C ALA A 142 7.75 -1.28 -3.27
N MET A 143 6.60 -1.58 -3.89
CA MET A 143 6.26 -1.17 -5.25
C MET A 143 4.81 -0.73 -5.34
N ALA A 144 4.52 0.16 -6.29
CA ALA A 144 3.16 0.50 -6.69
C ALA A 144 2.68 -0.42 -7.81
N LEU A 145 1.37 -0.61 -7.85
CA LEU A 145 0.71 -1.14 -9.03
C LEU A 145 0.89 -0.20 -10.23
N PRO A 146 0.77 -0.69 -11.47
CA PRO A 146 0.71 0.17 -12.65
C PRO A 146 -0.35 1.26 -12.45
N ILE A 147 -0.11 2.44 -13.01
CA ILE A 147 -1.15 3.45 -13.12
C ILE A 147 -1.99 3.03 -14.32
N ASP A 148 -3.30 2.86 -14.14
CA ASP A 148 -4.23 2.62 -15.26
C ASP A 148 -3.92 3.64 -16.36
N ARG A 149 -3.71 3.17 -17.60
CA ARG A 149 -3.70 4.08 -18.73
C ARG A 149 -5.09 4.68 -18.77
N VAL A 150 -5.21 5.97 -18.47
CA VAL A 150 -6.47 6.70 -18.56
C VAL A 150 -6.96 6.52 -19.99
N GLU A 151 -8.07 5.81 -20.15
CA GLU A 151 -8.72 5.69 -21.44
C GLU A 151 -9.02 7.10 -21.95
N PRO A 152 -8.73 7.42 -23.23
CA PRO A 152 -8.92 8.77 -23.73
C PRO A 152 -10.36 9.19 -23.45
N LEU A 153 -10.51 10.31 -22.75
CA LEU A 153 -11.83 10.88 -22.47
C LEU A 153 -12.60 10.97 -23.80
N PRO A 154 -13.88 10.53 -23.84
CA PRO A 154 -14.66 10.64 -25.05
C PRO A 154 -14.65 12.09 -25.51
N ALA A 155 -14.53 12.29 -26.83
CA ALA A 155 -14.50 13.61 -27.41
C ALA A 155 -15.76 14.37 -26.94
N ARG A 156 -15.57 15.53 -26.31
CA ARG A 156 -16.68 16.36 -25.87
C ARG A 156 -17.43 16.84 -27.10
N VAL A 157 -18.58 16.23 -27.38
CA VAL A 157 -19.50 16.71 -28.41
C VAL A 157 -20.27 17.87 -27.81
N PHE A 158 -19.89 19.10 -28.16
CA PHE A 158 -20.77 20.23 -27.94
C PHE A 158 -21.84 20.21 -29.03
N PRO A 159 -23.14 20.30 -28.68
CA PRO A 159 -24.15 20.61 -29.66
C PRO A 159 -23.75 21.93 -30.32
N LEU A 160 -23.41 21.89 -31.61
CA LEU A 160 -23.43 23.09 -32.43
C LEU A 160 -24.90 23.52 -32.41
N ALA A 161 -25.19 24.66 -31.78
CA ALA A 161 -26.49 25.28 -31.93
C ALA A 161 -26.72 25.46 -33.43
N ASP A 162 -27.86 24.97 -33.92
CA ASP A 162 -28.24 25.18 -35.31
C ASP A 162 -28.12 26.68 -35.62
N PRO A 163 -27.52 27.06 -36.77
CA PRO A 163 -27.50 28.46 -37.16
C PRO A 163 -28.94 28.97 -37.16
N PRO A 164 -29.20 30.21 -36.71
CA PRO A 164 -30.56 30.73 -36.61
C PRO A 164 -31.20 30.79 -38.00
N GLY A 165 -31.92 29.72 -38.35
CA GLY A 165 -32.84 29.67 -39.46
C GLY A 165 -34.07 30.46 -39.07
N GLY A 166 -34.19 31.67 -39.63
CA GLY A 166 -35.32 32.55 -39.37
C GLY A 166 -36.65 31.99 -39.88
N GLY A 167 -37.72 32.36 -39.17
CA GLY A 167 -39.04 32.47 -39.77
C GLY A 167 -40.15 31.63 -39.12
N ASN A 168 -40.68 32.17 -38.02
CA ASN A 168 -42.11 32.28 -37.67
C ASN A 168 -42.99 31.02 -37.56
N ASP A 169 -43.29 30.65 -36.31
CA ASP A 169 -44.67 30.33 -35.90
C ASP A 169 -44.89 30.77 -34.44
N PRO A 170 -45.94 31.57 -34.12
CA PRO A 170 -46.19 32.07 -32.79
C PRO A 170 -47.25 31.23 -32.06
N ASP A 171 -47.05 29.93 -31.89
CA ASP A 171 -47.86 29.17 -30.93
C ASP A 171 -47.19 27.85 -30.54
N SER A 172 -46.34 27.88 -29.51
CA SER A 172 -46.01 26.72 -28.66
C SER A 172 -45.28 27.19 -27.41
N ALA A 173 -45.84 26.82 -26.25
CA ALA A 173 -45.46 27.19 -24.89
C ALA A 173 -43.98 26.86 -24.55
N PRO A 174 -43.39 27.50 -23.52
CA PRO A 174 -42.00 27.24 -23.15
C PRO A 174 -41.88 25.84 -22.56
N GLU A 175 -41.27 24.92 -23.32
CA GLU A 175 -40.85 23.64 -22.77
C GLU A 175 -39.70 23.86 -21.78
N ASP A 176 -39.92 23.33 -20.58
CA ASP A 176 -38.99 23.20 -19.47
C ASP A 176 -37.67 22.58 -19.95
N ARG A 177 -36.67 23.42 -20.21
CA ARG A 177 -35.30 22.98 -20.52
C ARG A 177 -34.64 22.51 -19.23
N GLY A 178 -35.03 21.32 -18.80
CA GLY A 178 -34.27 20.54 -17.83
C GLY A 178 -32.87 20.27 -18.38
N LEU A 179 -31.88 20.99 -17.85
CA LEU A 179 -30.47 20.69 -18.07
C LEU A 179 -30.18 19.35 -17.37
N ALA A 180 -30.32 18.26 -18.11
CA ALA A 180 -29.86 16.95 -17.68
C ALA A 180 -28.32 16.97 -17.62
N MET A 181 -27.76 17.23 -16.44
CA MET A 181 -26.38 16.83 -16.14
C MET A 181 -26.36 15.31 -16.10
N GLU A 182 -26.04 14.69 -17.23
CA GLU A 182 -25.69 13.28 -17.27
C GLU A 182 -24.32 13.13 -16.61
N VAL A 183 -24.33 12.71 -15.34
CA VAL A 183 -23.13 12.24 -14.65
C VAL A 183 -22.72 10.97 -15.38
N MET A 184 -21.78 11.06 -16.31
CA MET A 184 -21.14 9.87 -16.88
C MET A 184 -20.50 9.11 -15.72
N THR A 185 -21.16 8.02 -15.31
CA THR A 185 -20.55 6.99 -14.50
C THR A 185 -19.34 6.50 -15.26
N ARG A 186 -18.16 6.53 -14.65
CA ARG A 186 -16.93 5.97 -15.21
C ARG A 186 -17.24 4.54 -15.68
N GLU A 187 -17.24 4.32 -16.99
CA GLU A 187 -17.49 2.98 -17.52
C GLU A 187 -16.41 2.04 -16.96
N PRO A 188 -16.77 0.78 -16.65
CA PRO A 188 -15.78 -0.22 -16.29
C PRO A 188 -14.70 -0.25 -17.37
N LEU A 189 -13.44 -0.35 -16.94
CA LEU A 189 -12.30 -0.54 -17.86
C LEU A 189 -12.66 -1.65 -18.85
N ASP A 190 -12.42 -1.43 -20.14
CA ASP A 190 -12.68 -2.48 -21.13
C ASP A 190 -11.93 -3.78 -20.75
N LYS A 191 -12.42 -4.93 -21.19
CA LYS A 191 -11.87 -6.24 -20.77
C LYS A 191 -10.40 -6.41 -21.14
N ASP A 192 -9.98 -5.84 -22.25
CA ASP A 192 -8.63 -5.98 -22.79
C ASP A 192 -7.67 -5.11 -21.96
N THR A 193 -8.07 -3.87 -21.65
CA THR A 193 -7.34 -2.96 -20.78
C THR A 193 -7.25 -3.49 -19.35
N LEU A 194 -8.28 -4.17 -18.83
CA LEU A 194 -8.22 -4.85 -17.54
C LEU A 194 -7.24 -6.03 -17.56
N ALA A 195 -7.23 -6.82 -18.63
CA ALA A 195 -6.29 -7.92 -18.79
C ALA A 195 -4.85 -7.41 -18.89
N ASP A 196 -4.62 -6.33 -19.64
CA ASP A 196 -3.32 -5.66 -19.77
C ASP A 196 -2.84 -5.10 -18.43
N TYR A 197 -3.73 -4.46 -17.67
CA TYR A 197 -3.42 -3.98 -16.33
C TYR A 197 -3.02 -5.12 -15.39
N GLN A 198 -3.78 -6.22 -15.40
CA GLN A 198 -3.49 -7.39 -14.58
C GLN A 198 -2.16 -8.02 -14.98
N GLY A 199 -1.91 -8.18 -16.29
CA GLY A 199 -0.64 -8.69 -16.82
C GLY A 199 0.54 -7.85 -16.34
N GLN A 200 0.50 -6.53 -16.54
CA GLN A 200 1.54 -5.61 -16.08
C GLN A 200 1.72 -5.66 -14.55
N SER A 201 0.63 -5.80 -13.79
CA SER A 201 0.70 -5.89 -12.33
C SER A 201 1.41 -7.17 -11.87
N LEU A 202 1.14 -8.29 -12.53
CA LEU A 202 1.78 -9.58 -12.24
C LEU A 202 3.26 -9.58 -12.63
N GLU A 203 3.60 -9.01 -13.79
CA GLU A 203 4.99 -8.88 -14.24
C GLU A 203 5.82 -8.02 -13.29
N ARG A 204 5.24 -6.95 -12.71
CA ARG A 204 5.94 -6.15 -11.69
C ARG A 204 6.21 -6.96 -10.43
N VAL A 205 5.25 -7.79 -9.99
CA VAL A 205 5.45 -8.68 -8.83
C VAL A 205 6.54 -9.71 -9.14
N ALA A 206 6.50 -10.31 -10.33
CA ALA A 206 7.52 -11.23 -10.83
C ALA A 206 8.92 -10.59 -10.79
N ALA A 207 9.07 -9.37 -11.31
CA ALA A 207 10.32 -8.62 -11.27
C ALA A 207 10.81 -8.36 -9.84
N GLY A 208 9.90 -8.02 -8.93
CA GLY A 208 10.22 -7.83 -7.50
C GLY A 208 10.69 -9.11 -6.82
N VAL A 209 10.01 -10.24 -7.07
CA VAL A 209 10.41 -11.56 -6.56
C VAL A 209 11.76 -11.97 -7.13
N ALA A 210 11.96 -11.83 -8.45
CA ALA A 210 13.21 -12.15 -9.11
C ALA A 210 14.38 -11.33 -8.54
N HIS A 211 14.20 -10.02 -8.33
CA HIS A 211 15.21 -9.15 -7.73
C HIS A 211 15.61 -9.60 -6.32
N LEU A 212 14.63 -9.96 -5.48
CA LEU A 212 14.90 -10.44 -4.13
C LEU A 212 15.62 -11.80 -4.14
N ARG A 213 15.20 -12.72 -5.02
CA ARG A 213 15.85 -14.02 -5.20
C ARG A 213 17.29 -13.90 -5.68
N GLN A 214 17.54 -13.05 -6.69
CA GLN A 214 18.89 -12.74 -7.19
C GLN A 214 19.79 -12.18 -6.09
N ALA A 215 19.22 -11.46 -5.12
CA ALA A 215 19.94 -10.98 -3.96
C ALA A 215 20.15 -12.03 -2.84
N GLY A 216 19.76 -13.28 -3.06
CA GLY A 216 19.98 -14.42 -2.17
C GLY A 216 18.92 -14.57 -1.08
N TYR A 217 17.68 -14.13 -1.32
CA TYR A 217 16.58 -14.30 -0.36
C TYR A 217 15.62 -15.38 -0.82
N GLN A 218 15.64 -16.53 -0.13
CA GLN A 218 14.75 -17.65 -0.43
C GLN A 218 13.55 -17.74 0.54
N ASN A 219 13.64 -17.18 1.74
CA ASN A 219 12.49 -17.00 2.62
C ASN A 219 11.82 -15.66 2.34
N MET A 220 10.58 -15.66 1.83
CA MET A 220 9.90 -14.45 1.38
C MET A 220 8.46 -14.33 1.90
N VAL A 221 8.06 -13.12 2.27
CA VAL A 221 6.66 -12.76 2.48
C VAL A 221 6.19 -11.80 1.39
N LEU A 222 5.06 -12.11 0.74
CA LEU A 222 4.38 -11.19 -0.16
C LEU A 222 3.24 -10.52 0.60
N ILE A 223 3.33 -9.20 0.73
CA ILE A 223 2.40 -8.36 1.46
C ILE A 223 1.66 -7.51 0.45
N GLY A 224 0.36 -7.74 0.30
CA GLY A 224 -0.48 -6.95 -0.60
C GLY A 224 -1.49 -6.12 0.17
N ILE A 225 -1.68 -4.89 -0.28
CA ILE A 225 -2.55 -3.88 0.32
C ILE A 225 -3.70 -3.58 -0.64
N GLY A 226 -4.95 -3.72 -0.21
CA GLY A 226 -6.12 -3.43 -1.05
C GLY A 226 -6.12 -4.23 -2.35
N ALA A 227 -6.02 -3.54 -3.49
CA ALA A 227 -5.86 -4.15 -4.82
C ALA A 227 -4.54 -4.93 -4.95
N GLY A 228 -3.46 -4.48 -4.29
CA GLY A 228 -2.19 -5.20 -4.26
C GLY A 228 -2.30 -6.58 -3.61
N ALA A 229 -3.25 -6.77 -2.69
CA ALA A 229 -3.55 -8.09 -2.11
C ALA A 229 -4.08 -9.06 -3.17
N ASP A 230 -4.93 -8.58 -4.08
CA ASP A 230 -5.43 -9.37 -5.20
C ASP A 230 -4.28 -9.77 -6.13
N THR A 231 -3.43 -8.82 -6.52
CA THR A 231 -2.28 -9.06 -7.39
C THR A 231 -1.30 -10.09 -6.85
N VAL A 232 -0.84 -9.95 -5.58
CA VAL A 232 0.11 -10.93 -5.00
C VAL A 232 -0.53 -12.31 -4.87
N THR A 233 -1.84 -12.38 -4.62
CA THR A 233 -2.57 -13.65 -4.48
C THR A 233 -2.67 -14.35 -5.83
N ARG A 234 -2.97 -13.62 -6.91
CA ARG A 234 -2.93 -14.15 -8.28
C ARG A 234 -1.53 -14.58 -8.70
N PHE A 235 -0.51 -13.80 -8.36
CA PHE A 235 0.87 -14.16 -8.69
C PHE A 235 1.24 -15.53 -8.11
N VAL A 236 0.98 -15.76 -6.81
CA VAL A 236 1.27 -17.06 -6.18
C VAL A 236 0.42 -18.19 -6.78
N GLN A 237 -0.80 -17.89 -7.25
CA GLN A 237 -1.66 -18.87 -7.91
C GLN A 237 -1.16 -19.27 -9.31
N GLN A 238 -0.71 -18.30 -10.10
CA GLN A 238 -0.40 -18.49 -11.52
C GLN A 238 1.05 -18.91 -11.75
N ASP A 239 1.96 -18.42 -10.92
CA ASP A 239 3.39 -18.57 -11.14
C ASP A 239 4.10 -19.18 -9.93
N THR A 240 3.77 -20.44 -9.66
CA THR A 240 4.41 -21.20 -8.58
C THR A 240 5.88 -21.50 -8.87
N GLN A 241 6.34 -21.44 -10.13
CA GLN A 241 7.72 -21.70 -10.51
C GLN A 241 8.65 -20.53 -10.17
N GLN A 242 8.14 -19.31 -10.17
CA GLN A 242 8.90 -18.14 -9.76
C GLN A 242 8.99 -17.95 -8.24
N LEU A 243 8.17 -18.66 -7.47
CA LEU A 243 8.24 -18.64 -6.02
C LEU A 243 9.58 -19.19 -5.51
N PRO A 244 10.14 -18.62 -4.43
CA PRO A 244 11.37 -19.13 -3.85
C PRO A 244 11.16 -20.45 -3.08
N ASP A 245 12.18 -21.31 -3.10
CA ASP A 245 12.15 -22.63 -2.46
C ASP A 245 12.24 -22.56 -0.92
N GLY A 246 12.84 -21.49 -0.38
CA GLY A 246 13.06 -21.28 1.05
C GLY A 246 11.81 -20.87 1.83
N GLY A 247 10.64 -20.85 1.18
CA GLY A 247 9.34 -20.65 1.80
C GLY A 247 8.71 -19.31 1.48
N VAL A 248 7.39 -19.35 1.26
CA VAL A 248 6.57 -18.18 0.93
C VAL A 248 5.46 -18.03 1.96
N GLY A 249 5.21 -16.79 2.37
CA GLY A 249 4.05 -16.40 3.18
C GLY A 249 3.27 -15.30 2.49
N LEU A 250 1.96 -15.26 2.73
CA LEU A 250 1.09 -14.19 2.24
C LEU A 250 0.54 -13.34 3.39
N VAL A 251 0.53 -12.03 3.20
CA VAL A 251 -0.17 -11.09 4.08
C VAL A 251 -1.12 -10.25 3.24
N TRP A 252 -2.41 -10.31 3.59
CA TRP A 252 -3.48 -9.53 2.99
C TRP A 252 -3.89 -8.41 3.93
N LEU A 253 -3.72 -7.17 3.49
CA LEU A 253 -4.14 -5.98 4.21
C LEU A 253 -5.39 -5.40 3.54
N TYR A 254 -6.54 -5.50 4.21
CA TYR A 254 -7.86 -5.09 3.69
C TYR A 254 -8.08 -5.50 2.21
N PRO A 255 -7.94 -6.79 1.87
CA PRO A 255 -7.90 -7.23 0.48
C PRO A 255 -9.16 -6.81 -0.30
N GLN A 256 -8.96 -6.23 -1.48
CA GLN A 256 -9.99 -5.90 -2.45
C GLN A 256 -9.97 -6.93 -3.58
N PHE A 257 -10.37 -8.16 -3.28
CA PHE A 257 -10.36 -9.23 -4.26
C PHE A 257 -11.40 -9.01 -5.37
N GLN A 258 -10.98 -9.25 -6.60
CA GLN A 258 -11.86 -9.34 -7.77
C GLN A 258 -12.18 -10.80 -8.06
N ALA A 259 -13.16 -11.06 -8.92
CA ALA A 259 -13.45 -12.42 -9.34
C ALA A 259 -12.21 -13.08 -10.00
N PRO A 260 -12.01 -14.40 -9.84
CA PRO A 260 -12.79 -15.32 -8.99
C PRO A 260 -12.38 -15.30 -7.50
N LEU A 261 -11.29 -14.64 -7.11
CA LEU A 261 -10.73 -14.67 -5.74
C LEU A 261 -11.69 -14.18 -4.64
N ASN A 262 -12.67 -13.34 -4.97
CA ASN A 262 -13.63 -12.85 -3.98
C ASN A 262 -14.73 -13.85 -3.62
N ARG A 263 -14.93 -14.90 -4.42
CA ARG A 263 -16.00 -15.89 -4.23
C ARG A 263 -15.51 -17.31 -4.14
N ASP A 264 -14.45 -17.66 -4.88
CA ASP A 264 -14.12 -19.06 -5.13
C ASP A 264 -12.66 -19.37 -4.74
N LEU A 265 -12.22 -18.94 -3.54
CA LEU A 265 -10.82 -19.17 -3.11
C LEU A 265 -10.46 -20.66 -3.10
N ASP A 266 -11.39 -21.54 -2.70
CA ASP A 266 -11.18 -22.97 -2.68
C ASP A 266 -11.08 -23.57 -4.09
N ALA A 267 -11.85 -23.06 -5.05
CA ALA A 267 -11.75 -23.47 -6.45
C ALA A 267 -10.45 -22.98 -7.09
N VAL A 268 -10.00 -21.77 -6.74
CA VAL A 268 -8.82 -21.14 -7.32
C VAL A 268 -7.52 -21.80 -6.85
N PHE A 269 -7.43 -22.17 -5.57
CA PHE A 269 -6.22 -22.76 -4.99
C PHE A 269 -6.30 -24.28 -4.82
N GLY A 270 -7.47 -24.86 -5.03
CA GLY A 270 -7.72 -26.27 -4.76
C GLY A 270 -7.74 -26.59 -3.26
N ARG A 271 -7.70 -27.88 -2.96
CA ARG A 271 -7.55 -28.39 -1.60
C ARG A 271 -6.06 -28.55 -1.32
N GLU A 272 -5.62 -28.22 -0.11
CA GLU A 272 -4.22 -28.34 0.37
C GLU A 272 -3.31 -27.12 0.10
N TRP A 273 -3.83 -25.92 0.37
CA TRP A 273 -3.00 -24.72 0.42
C TRP A 273 -2.03 -24.72 1.61
N ALA A 274 -0.73 -24.86 1.33
CA ALA A 274 0.31 -24.95 2.35
C ALA A 274 0.89 -23.59 2.79
N ILE A 275 0.77 -22.55 1.97
CA ILE A 275 1.37 -21.24 2.22
C ILE A 275 0.64 -20.57 3.39
N PRO A 276 1.35 -20.16 4.47
CA PRO A 276 0.72 -19.44 5.57
C PRO A 276 0.16 -18.10 5.09
N VAL A 277 -1.07 -17.78 5.51
CA VAL A 277 -1.77 -16.54 5.13
C VAL A 277 -2.19 -15.77 6.37
N LEU A 278 -1.79 -14.50 6.46
CA LEU A 278 -2.35 -13.55 7.41
C LEU A 278 -3.35 -12.63 6.71
N ASP A 279 -4.60 -12.66 7.13
CA ASP A 279 -5.67 -11.81 6.61
C ASP A 279 -6.04 -10.74 7.66
N LEU A 280 -5.58 -9.50 7.47
CA LEU A 280 -5.89 -8.37 8.34
C LEU A 280 -7.08 -7.58 7.79
N VAL A 281 -8.18 -7.65 8.53
CA VAL A 281 -9.48 -7.10 8.13
C VAL A 281 -9.79 -5.85 8.94
N ASP A 282 -10.28 -4.81 8.27
CA ASP A 282 -10.81 -3.64 8.97
C ASP A 282 -12.08 -4.00 9.76
N SER A 283 -12.04 -3.77 11.07
CA SER A 283 -13.20 -3.91 11.98
C SER A 283 -14.48 -3.19 11.53
N ARG A 284 -14.37 -2.14 10.70
CA ARG A 284 -15.50 -1.28 10.30
C ARG A 284 -16.01 -1.51 8.88
N ARG A 285 -15.24 -2.19 8.03
CA ARG A 285 -15.55 -2.31 6.59
C ARG A 285 -15.42 -3.76 6.13
N HIS A 286 -16.13 -4.10 5.05
CA HIS A 286 -16.00 -5.39 4.34
C HIS A 286 -16.12 -6.64 5.24
N ARG A 287 -16.90 -6.58 6.34
CA ARG A 287 -17.05 -7.69 7.30
C ARG A 287 -17.67 -8.93 6.69
N GLU A 288 -18.66 -8.74 5.81
CA GLU A 288 -19.31 -9.84 5.10
C GLU A 288 -18.35 -10.51 4.13
N ALA A 289 -17.63 -9.74 3.31
CA ALA A 289 -16.59 -10.27 2.42
C ALA A 289 -15.49 -11.02 3.20
N ALA A 290 -15.09 -10.50 4.37
CA ALA A 290 -14.14 -11.17 5.25
C ALA A 290 -14.69 -12.48 5.86
N ALA A 291 -15.96 -12.51 6.24
CA ALA A 291 -16.62 -13.71 6.72
C ALA A 291 -16.73 -14.78 5.61
N ALA A 292 -17.12 -14.36 4.40
CA ALA A 292 -17.16 -15.21 3.22
C ALA A 292 -15.77 -15.81 2.93
N ARG A 293 -14.72 -14.98 2.83
CA ARG A 293 -13.35 -15.48 2.65
C ARG A 293 -12.91 -16.49 3.72
N ARG A 294 -13.23 -16.26 5.00
CA ARG A 294 -12.90 -17.23 6.06
C ARG A 294 -13.62 -18.56 5.83
N ALA A 295 -14.88 -18.52 5.39
CA ALA A 295 -15.63 -19.73 5.07
C ALA A 295 -15.07 -20.47 3.85
N GLU A 296 -14.69 -19.73 2.80
CA GLU A 296 -13.99 -20.28 1.62
C GLU A 296 -12.67 -20.94 2.00
N ALA A 297 -11.81 -20.25 2.77
CA ALA A 297 -10.53 -20.79 3.24
C ALA A 297 -10.71 -22.06 4.09
N GLY A 298 -11.79 -22.11 4.89
CA GLY A 298 -12.17 -23.32 5.64
C GLY A 298 -12.56 -24.48 4.73
N ARG A 299 -13.35 -24.23 3.68
CA ARG A 299 -13.74 -25.25 2.68
C ARG A 299 -12.55 -25.74 1.86
N GLY A 300 -11.64 -24.85 1.51
CA GLY A 300 -10.37 -25.15 0.81
C GLY A 300 -9.31 -25.82 1.69
N ARG A 301 -9.54 -25.97 3.01
CA ARG A 301 -8.58 -26.51 4.00
C ARG A 301 -7.26 -25.75 4.04
N PHE A 302 -7.33 -24.42 4.13
CA PHE A 302 -6.14 -23.60 4.29
C PHE A 302 -5.68 -23.69 5.75
N GLU A 303 -4.96 -24.76 6.10
CA GLU A 303 -4.60 -25.09 7.48
C GLU A 303 -3.80 -23.98 8.20
N ARG A 304 -3.08 -23.15 7.43
CA ARG A 304 -2.26 -22.04 7.93
C ARG A 304 -2.86 -20.66 7.64
N TYR A 305 -4.18 -20.58 7.45
CA TYR A 305 -4.91 -19.33 7.31
C TYR A 305 -5.27 -18.73 8.68
N GLN A 306 -4.88 -17.47 8.90
CA GLN A 306 -5.22 -16.71 10.10
C GLN A 306 -5.82 -15.35 9.73
N GLN A 307 -7.11 -15.17 10.02
CA GLN A 307 -7.75 -13.86 9.88
C GLN A 307 -7.86 -13.13 11.22
N GLN A 308 -7.35 -11.90 11.27
CA GLN A 308 -7.42 -11.01 12.43
C GLN A 308 -8.21 -9.74 12.09
N VAL A 309 -9.15 -9.38 12.95
CA VAL A 309 -9.89 -8.12 12.83
C VAL A 309 -9.14 -7.04 13.58
N VAL A 310 -8.86 -5.93 12.91
CA VAL A 310 -8.07 -4.82 13.44
C VAL A 310 -8.74 -3.47 13.11
N PRO A 311 -8.66 -2.45 13.98
CA PRO A 311 -9.15 -1.13 13.65
C PRO A 311 -8.19 -0.44 12.67
N LEU A 312 -8.50 -0.50 11.38
CA LEU A 312 -7.76 0.16 10.30
C LEU A 312 -8.38 1.53 9.94
N ASN A 313 -9.15 2.08 10.87
CA ASN A 313 -9.96 3.29 10.71
C ASN A 313 -9.16 4.60 10.67
N ASN A 314 -7.87 4.57 11.05
CA ASN A 314 -6.99 5.73 11.01
C ASN A 314 -5.58 5.31 10.59
N LEU A 315 -5.44 4.89 9.32
CA LEU A 315 -4.15 4.57 8.72
C LEU A 315 -3.31 5.79 8.37
N THR A 316 -3.78 7.02 8.63
CA THR A 316 -2.92 8.22 8.51
C THR A 316 -2.05 8.40 9.75
N SER A 317 -2.46 7.89 10.91
CA SER A 317 -1.67 7.94 12.13
C SER A 317 -0.52 6.92 12.12
N GLU A 318 0.70 7.40 12.37
CA GLU A 318 1.89 6.57 12.53
C GLU A 318 1.70 5.49 13.60
N ALA A 319 1.06 5.80 14.73
CA ALA A 319 0.81 4.83 15.78
C ALA A 319 -0.07 3.65 15.30
N SER A 320 -1.06 3.92 14.46
CA SER A 320 -1.89 2.87 13.85
C SER A 320 -1.11 2.02 12.86
N GLN A 321 -0.35 2.67 11.97
CA GLN A 321 0.49 1.97 11.00
C GLN A 321 1.55 1.09 11.70
N LYS A 322 2.14 1.57 12.80
CA LYS A 322 3.08 0.83 13.64
C LYS A 322 2.45 -0.40 14.29
N ARG A 323 1.20 -0.29 14.79
CA ARG A 323 0.47 -1.46 15.32
C ARG A 323 0.25 -2.53 14.27
N VAL A 324 -0.06 -2.14 13.02
CA VAL A 324 -0.18 -3.08 11.90
C VAL A 324 1.17 -3.76 11.64
N ALA A 325 2.25 -2.99 11.57
CA ALA A 325 3.61 -3.52 11.38
C ALA A 325 3.98 -4.55 12.47
N TYR A 326 3.74 -4.26 13.74
CA TYR A 326 4.04 -5.19 14.84
C TYR A 326 3.21 -6.47 14.80
N ARG A 327 1.96 -6.41 14.33
CA ARG A 327 1.14 -7.62 14.15
C ARG A 327 1.70 -8.52 13.06
N ILE A 328 2.13 -7.92 11.94
CA ILE A 328 2.78 -8.65 10.86
C ILE A 328 4.09 -9.25 11.36
N GLN A 329 4.93 -8.49 12.08
CA GLN A 329 6.16 -9.01 12.67
C GLN A 329 5.92 -10.21 13.58
N ALA A 330 4.98 -10.11 14.52
CA ALA A 330 4.65 -11.22 15.41
C ALA A 330 4.15 -12.46 14.65
N TRP A 331 3.46 -12.26 13.53
CA TRP A 331 3.02 -13.36 12.67
C TRP A 331 4.20 -13.97 11.89
N LEU A 332 5.09 -13.14 11.31
CA LEU A 332 6.30 -13.58 10.63
C LEU A 332 7.20 -14.40 11.57
N GLU A 333 7.37 -13.94 12.81
CA GLU A 333 8.13 -14.66 13.83
C GLU A 333 7.60 -16.07 14.08
N LYS A 334 6.28 -16.24 14.07
CA LYS A 334 5.64 -17.51 14.35
C LYS A 334 5.58 -18.45 13.14
N HIS A 335 5.43 -17.90 11.94
CA HIS A 335 5.08 -18.67 10.75
C HIS A 335 6.18 -18.77 9.70
N MET A 336 7.18 -17.87 9.76
CA MET A 336 8.20 -17.73 8.72
C MET A 336 9.63 -17.86 9.25
N LEU A 337 9.88 -17.77 10.55
CA LEU A 337 11.20 -18.02 11.12
C LEU A 337 11.57 -19.50 11.03
N GLY A 338 12.80 -19.78 10.59
CA GLY A 338 13.35 -21.13 10.50
C GLY A 338 13.14 -21.82 9.15
N MET A 339 12.63 -21.12 8.15
CA MET A 339 12.65 -21.58 6.76
C MET A 339 14.00 -21.16 6.13
N GLU A 340 14.67 -22.06 5.42
CA GLU A 340 16.07 -21.90 5.02
C GLU A 340 16.29 -20.66 4.13
N LEU A 341 17.44 -19.99 4.34
CA LEU A 341 17.85 -18.76 3.66
C LEU A 341 18.38 -19.01 2.26
#